data_AF-A0A3D5W3J2-F1
#
_entry.id   AF-A0A3D5W3J2-F1
#
_cell.length_a   1.000
_cell.length_b   1.000
_cell.length_c   1.000
_cell.angle_alpha   90.00
_cell.angle_beta   90.00
_cell.angle_gamma   90.00
#
_symmetry.space_group_name_H-M   'P 1'
#
loop_
_entity.id
_entity.type
_entity.pdbx_description
1 polymer ?
#
loop_
_entity_poly.entity_id
_entity_poly.type
_entity_poly.pdbx_seq_one_letter_code
_entity_poly.pdbx_strand_id
1 'polypeptide(L)'
;KRARDRAGQAIQDAKDAASAAGTKQADAIKTFKDDAATRAQETKDAIAEERTRQDKRDAIAAAEREEIRRKEEARQGRITAGRSAVSDIFDPMFNQGFYDKQQQAFLDYQNPQLEDQYKDAGQELLFALTRTGLGQSSAMNQRQAKLTDTYTQAGQGIVDEAARRKAQTQAAVNAQRMALMNQAEGAHDPSYMRGLAQSQGASLAAPQSMSNLGDIFATALSGITSAYDQERRKQAIADRMKRGSTYGIGGEGASNIVGQS
;
A
#
# COMPACT_ATOMS: atom_id res chain seq x y z
N LYS A 1 106.06 -77.12 3.06
CA LYS A 1 105.46 -76.76 4.38
C LYS A 1 105.02 -75.29 4.42
N ARG A 2 105.93 -74.32 4.29
CA ARG A 2 105.62 -72.86 4.30
C ARG A 2 104.55 -72.35 3.30
N ALA A 3 104.39 -72.99 2.14
CA ALA A 3 103.36 -72.61 1.16
C ALA A 3 101.93 -73.07 1.55
N ARG A 4 101.81 -74.20 2.28
CA ARG A 4 100.49 -74.65 2.79
C ARG A 4 100.02 -73.78 3.96
N ASP A 5 100.95 -73.35 4.82
CA ASP A 5 100.62 -72.52 5.98
C ASP A 5 100.13 -71.11 5.55
N ARG A 6 100.73 -70.53 4.50
CA ARG A 6 100.24 -69.27 3.90
C ARG A 6 98.88 -69.40 3.21
N ALA A 7 98.63 -70.52 2.54
CA ALA A 7 97.33 -70.79 1.94
C ALA A 7 96.24 -70.98 3.00
N GLY A 8 96.55 -71.65 4.12
CA GLY A 8 95.65 -71.77 5.26
C GLY A 8 95.30 -70.42 5.89
N GLN A 9 96.30 -69.54 6.07
CA GLN A 9 96.09 -68.20 6.59
C GLN A 9 95.23 -67.34 5.65
N ALA A 10 95.49 -67.35 4.34
CA ALA A 10 94.70 -66.59 3.38
C ALA A 10 93.23 -67.06 3.30
N ILE A 11 92.97 -68.37 3.48
CA ILE A 11 91.62 -68.92 3.56
C ILE A 11 90.92 -68.46 4.84
N GLN A 12 91.63 -68.42 5.96
CA GLN A 12 91.09 -67.96 7.24
C GLN A 12 90.79 -66.45 7.20
N ASP A 13 91.71 -65.63 6.67
CA ASP A 13 91.51 -64.19 6.50
C ASP A 13 90.34 -63.88 5.55
N ALA A 14 90.19 -64.64 4.46
CA ALA A 14 89.04 -64.52 3.54
C ALA A 14 87.71 -64.93 4.20
N LYS A 15 87.74 -65.95 5.07
CA LYS A 15 86.57 -66.38 5.85
C LYS A 15 86.18 -65.34 6.89
N ASP A 16 87.15 -64.73 7.55
CA ASP A 16 86.94 -63.69 8.55
C ASP A 16 86.44 -62.40 7.87
N ALA A 17 86.98 -62.03 6.70
CA ALA A 17 86.49 -60.92 5.89
C ALA A 17 85.06 -61.15 5.38
N ALA A 18 84.72 -62.37 4.94
CA ALA A 18 83.36 -62.73 4.53
C ALA A 18 82.38 -62.70 5.72
N SER A 19 82.81 -63.13 6.90
CA SER A 19 82.01 -63.04 8.13
C SER A 19 81.76 -61.59 8.52
N ALA A 20 82.78 -60.72 8.46
CA ALA A 20 82.67 -59.30 8.77
C ALA A 20 81.78 -58.55 7.75
N ALA A 21 81.82 -58.94 6.48
CA ALA A 21 80.92 -58.42 5.45
C ALA A 21 79.47 -58.84 5.72
N GLY A 22 79.23 -60.09 6.12
CA GLY A 22 77.92 -60.59 6.53
C GLY A 22 77.35 -59.84 7.74
N THR A 23 78.18 -59.57 8.76
CA THR A 23 77.79 -58.78 9.93
C THR A 23 77.45 -57.33 9.56
N LYS A 24 78.28 -56.67 8.73
CA LYS A 24 78.00 -55.31 8.24
C LYS A 24 76.71 -55.23 7.43
N GLN A 25 76.42 -56.24 6.62
CA GLN A 25 75.18 -56.31 5.84
C GLN A 25 73.97 -56.54 6.75
N ALA A 26 74.09 -57.38 7.78
CA ALA A 26 73.03 -57.60 8.76
C ALA A 26 72.72 -56.33 9.57
N ASP A 27 73.76 -55.60 10.01
CA ASP A 27 73.61 -54.32 10.70
C ASP A 27 72.94 -53.27 9.81
N ALA A 28 73.35 -53.16 8.54
CA ALA A 28 72.72 -52.25 7.58
C ALA A 28 71.23 -52.56 7.34
N ILE A 29 70.86 -53.84 7.25
CA ILE A 29 69.46 -54.27 7.11
C ILE A 29 68.66 -53.93 8.37
N LYS A 30 69.25 -54.12 9.56
CA LYS A 30 68.61 -53.79 10.83
C LYS A 30 68.34 -52.28 10.92
N THR A 31 69.35 -51.45 10.66
CA THR A 31 69.20 -49.98 10.64
C THR A 31 68.13 -49.54 9.64
N PHE A 32 68.11 -50.10 8.43
CA PHE A 32 67.07 -49.76 7.44
C PHE A 32 65.64 -50.12 7.91
N LYS A 33 65.48 -51.28 8.59
CA LYS A 33 64.18 -51.69 9.13
C LYS A 33 63.72 -50.79 10.28
N ASP A 34 64.64 -50.40 11.16
CA ASP A 34 64.36 -49.52 12.30
C ASP A 34 64.01 -48.10 11.80
N ASP A 35 64.73 -47.59 10.79
CA ASP A 35 64.43 -46.32 10.11
C ASP A 35 63.07 -46.37 9.39
N ALA A 36 62.76 -47.48 8.71
CA ALA A 36 61.47 -47.66 8.03
C ALA A 36 60.30 -47.74 9.02
N ALA A 37 60.49 -48.38 10.17
CA ALA A 37 59.49 -48.43 11.24
C ALA A 37 59.26 -47.04 11.86
N THR A 38 60.33 -46.28 12.07
CA THR A 38 60.27 -44.90 12.60
C THR A 38 59.50 -43.99 11.64
N ARG A 39 59.83 -44.01 10.34
CA ARG A 39 59.09 -43.24 9.32
C ARG A 39 57.62 -43.66 9.20
N ALA A 40 57.32 -44.95 9.37
CA ALA A 40 55.95 -45.45 9.37
C ALA A 40 55.15 -44.98 10.59
N GLN A 41 55.81 -44.73 11.72
CA GLN A 41 55.17 -44.17 12.91
C GLN A 41 54.96 -42.66 12.78
N GLU A 42 55.99 -41.93 12.34
CA GLU A 42 55.90 -40.48 12.07
C GLU A 42 54.79 -40.13 11.08
N THR A 43 54.62 -40.93 10.03
CA THR A 43 53.54 -40.73 9.04
C THR A 43 52.15 -40.97 9.64
N LYS A 44 51.99 -41.95 10.53
CA LYS A 44 50.72 -42.19 11.25
C LYS A 44 50.40 -41.03 12.19
N ASP A 45 51.40 -40.54 12.93
CA ASP A 45 51.24 -39.43 13.86
C ASP A 45 50.92 -38.14 13.12
N ALA A 46 51.57 -37.86 11.99
CA ALA A 46 51.27 -36.72 11.13
C ALA A 46 49.83 -36.78 10.56
N ILE A 47 49.36 -37.96 10.15
CA ILE A 47 47.97 -38.17 9.70
C ILE A 47 46.98 -37.94 10.84
N ALA A 48 47.29 -38.43 12.06
CA ALA A 48 46.46 -38.23 13.24
C ALA A 48 46.38 -36.75 13.62
N GLU A 49 47.50 -36.03 13.62
CA GLU A 49 47.53 -34.59 13.85
C GLU A 49 46.70 -33.84 12.81
N GLU A 50 46.83 -34.15 11.53
CA GLU A 50 46.09 -33.46 10.48
C GLU A 50 44.58 -33.67 10.60
N ARG A 51 44.15 -34.89 10.96
CA ARG A 51 42.73 -35.15 11.30
C ARG A 51 42.25 -34.27 12.45
N THR A 52 43.03 -34.14 13.53
CA THR A 52 42.64 -33.27 14.65
C THR A 52 42.58 -31.78 14.25
N ARG A 53 43.44 -31.34 13.33
CA ARG A 53 43.38 -29.96 12.78
C ARG A 53 42.12 -29.76 11.96
N GLN A 54 41.75 -30.75 11.15
CA GLN A 54 40.53 -30.73 10.35
C GLN A 54 39.29 -30.70 11.26
N ASP A 55 39.20 -31.58 12.25
CA ASP A 55 38.09 -31.62 13.21
C ASP A 55 37.92 -30.28 13.94
N LYS A 56 39.03 -29.63 14.33
CA LYS A 56 39.01 -28.29 14.94
C LYS A 56 38.49 -27.22 13.97
N ARG A 57 38.89 -27.25 12.70
CA ARG A 57 38.41 -26.32 11.67
C ARG A 57 36.91 -26.50 11.43
N ASP A 58 36.46 -27.75 11.35
CA ASP A 58 35.05 -28.09 11.14
C ASP A 58 34.21 -27.68 12.36
N ALA A 59 34.72 -27.87 13.58
CA ALA A 59 34.08 -27.40 14.81
C ALA A 59 33.94 -25.87 14.87
N ILE A 60 34.99 -25.13 14.47
CA ILE A 60 34.94 -23.65 14.38
C ILE A 60 33.91 -23.21 13.33
N ALA A 61 33.93 -23.82 12.14
CA ALA A 61 32.98 -23.50 11.09
C ALA A 61 31.53 -23.82 11.50
N ALA A 62 31.31 -24.90 12.25
CA ALA A 62 30.00 -25.23 12.81
C ALA A 62 29.54 -24.21 13.86
N ALA A 63 30.44 -23.78 14.75
CA ALA A 63 30.14 -22.76 15.75
C ALA A 63 29.82 -21.40 15.12
N GLU A 64 30.54 -21.00 14.07
CA GLU A 64 30.29 -19.76 13.34
C GLU A 64 28.92 -19.79 12.63
N ARG A 65 28.57 -20.91 11.97
CA ARG A 65 27.24 -21.09 11.35
C ARG A 65 26.11 -21.00 12.36
N GLU A 66 26.30 -21.58 13.54
CA GLU A 66 25.35 -21.51 14.65
C GLU A 66 25.16 -20.06 15.14
N GLU A 67 26.25 -19.31 15.29
CA GLU A 67 26.20 -17.90 15.71
C GLU A 67 25.51 -17.03 14.65
N ILE A 68 25.80 -17.25 13.37
CA ILE A 68 25.12 -16.56 12.26
C ILE A 68 23.61 -16.84 12.31
N ARG A 69 23.21 -18.10 12.52
CA ARG A 69 21.79 -18.48 12.60
C ARG A 69 21.09 -17.77 13.78
N ARG A 70 21.70 -17.77 14.96
CA ARG A 70 21.15 -17.08 16.15
C ARG A 70 21.04 -15.57 15.94
N LYS A 71 22.04 -14.94 15.32
CA LYS A 71 22.00 -13.50 14.98
C LYS A 71 20.87 -13.18 14.02
N GLU A 72 20.67 -14.03 13.00
CA GLU A 72 19.58 -13.85 12.04
C GLU A 72 18.21 -14.09 12.69
N GLU A 73 18.04 -15.13 13.50
CA GLU A 73 16.81 -15.37 14.29
C GLU A 73 16.48 -14.16 15.19
N ALA A 74 17.48 -13.61 15.91
CA ALA A 74 17.30 -12.43 16.74
C ALA A 74 16.97 -11.17 15.92
N ARG A 75 17.52 -11.04 14.71
CA ARG A 75 17.17 -9.95 13.78
C ARG A 75 15.72 -10.08 13.34
N GLN A 76 15.30 -11.27 12.89
CA GLN A 76 13.93 -11.54 12.46
C GLN A 76 12.92 -11.35 13.59
N GLY A 77 13.27 -11.76 14.81
CA GLY A 77 12.45 -11.52 16.01
C GLY A 77 12.22 -10.02 16.26
N ARG A 78 13.26 -9.19 16.11
CA ARG A 78 13.13 -7.73 16.26
C ARG A 78 12.28 -7.09 15.18
N ILE A 79 12.44 -7.50 13.92
CA ILE A 79 11.61 -7.01 12.81
C ILE A 79 10.14 -7.36 13.05
N THR A 80 9.88 -8.61 13.45
CA THR A 80 8.53 -9.10 13.74
C THR A 80 7.90 -8.32 14.90
N ALA A 81 8.66 -8.11 15.98
CA ALA A 81 8.21 -7.32 17.13
C ALA A 81 7.96 -5.85 16.76
N GLY A 82 8.81 -5.24 15.95
CA GLY A 82 8.62 -3.87 15.45
C GLY A 82 7.35 -3.74 14.59
N ARG A 83 7.13 -4.66 13.65
CA ARG A 83 5.91 -4.70 12.82
C ARG A 83 4.64 -4.94 13.65
N SER A 84 4.74 -5.79 14.67
CA SER A 84 3.64 -6.05 15.61
C SER A 84 3.32 -4.78 16.41
N ALA A 85 4.33 -4.09 16.94
CA ALA A 85 4.15 -2.84 17.65
C ALA A 85 3.48 -1.75 16.82
N VAL A 86 3.74 -1.69 15.51
CA VAL A 86 3.02 -0.78 14.59
C VAL A 86 1.54 -1.17 14.49
N SER A 87 1.24 -2.46 14.31
CA SER A 87 -0.13 -2.96 14.19
C SER A 87 -0.93 -2.76 15.48
N ASP A 88 -0.32 -3.05 16.65
CA ASP A 88 -0.93 -2.88 17.97
C ASP A 88 -1.38 -1.44 18.24
N ILE A 89 -0.73 -0.45 17.60
CA ILE A 89 -1.11 0.96 17.70
C ILE A 89 -2.15 1.33 16.63
N PHE A 90 -1.93 0.94 15.37
CA PHE A 90 -2.77 1.36 14.26
C PHE A 90 -4.14 0.70 14.26
N ASP A 91 -4.21 -0.61 14.51
CA ASP A 91 -5.45 -1.38 14.39
C ASP A 91 -6.55 -0.89 15.36
N PRO A 92 -6.29 -0.61 16.66
CA PRO A 92 -7.30 -0.04 17.54
C PRO A 92 -7.62 1.42 17.25
N MET A 93 -6.66 2.23 16.77
CA MET A 93 -6.87 3.65 16.46
C MET A 93 -7.69 3.86 15.19
N PHE A 94 -7.39 3.09 14.15
CA PHE A 94 -7.94 3.24 12.80
C PHE A 94 -8.86 2.07 12.44
N ASN A 95 -9.80 1.79 13.33
CA ASN A 95 -10.84 0.80 13.09
C ASN A 95 -11.97 1.38 12.21
N GLN A 96 -12.88 0.51 11.78
CA GLN A 96 -14.04 0.92 10.98
C GLN A 96 -14.85 2.05 11.61
N GLY A 97 -15.02 2.04 12.94
CA GLY A 97 -15.74 3.09 13.66
C GLY A 97 -15.07 4.46 13.61
N PHE A 98 -13.73 4.54 13.51
CA PHE A 98 -13.04 5.82 13.28
C PHE A 98 -13.40 6.41 11.92
N TYR A 99 -13.34 5.59 10.88
CA TYR A 99 -13.65 6.01 9.51
C TYR A 99 -15.12 6.39 9.34
N ASP A 100 -16.03 5.62 9.94
CA ASP A 100 -17.47 5.90 9.92
C ASP A 100 -17.79 7.20 10.67
N LYS A 101 -17.14 7.47 11.81
CA LYS A 101 -17.30 8.74 12.53
C LYS A 101 -16.83 9.94 11.71
N GLN A 102 -15.72 9.83 10.98
CA GLN A 102 -15.27 10.92 10.11
C GLN A 102 -16.25 11.17 8.96
N GLN A 103 -16.74 10.10 8.33
CA GLN A 103 -17.74 10.19 7.29
C GLN A 103 -19.02 10.87 7.82
N GLN A 104 -19.51 10.42 8.97
CA GLN A 104 -20.70 10.97 9.60
C GLN A 104 -20.51 12.43 9.98
N ALA A 105 -19.36 12.80 10.56
CA ALA A 105 -19.08 14.19 10.91
C ALA A 105 -19.09 15.13 9.69
N PHE A 106 -18.62 14.66 8.53
CA PHE A 106 -18.72 15.42 7.28
C PHE A 106 -20.17 15.59 6.81
N LEU A 107 -20.99 14.54 6.90
CA LEU A 107 -22.42 14.61 6.56
C LEU A 107 -23.17 15.55 7.52
N ASP A 108 -22.92 15.42 8.82
CA ASP A 108 -23.52 16.26 9.86
C ASP A 108 -23.12 17.73 9.71
N TYR A 109 -21.95 18.01 9.14
CA TYR A 109 -21.50 19.36 8.83
C TYR A 109 -22.15 19.94 7.57
N GLN A 110 -22.24 19.15 6.49
CA GLN A 110 -22.67 19.65 5.18
C GLN A 110 -24.18 19.61 4.96
N ASN A 111 -24.89 18.61 5.50
CA ASN A 111 -26.33 18.46 5.29
C ASN A 111 -27.16 19.64 5.83
N PRO A 112 -26.88 20.19 7.02
CA PRO A 112 -27.59 21.38 7.50
C PRO A 112 -27.38 22.58 6.59
N GLN A 113 -26.15 22.80 6.10
CA GLN A 113 -25.86 23.89 5.16
C GLN A 113 -26.62 23.72 3.84
N LEU A 114 -26.70 22.49 3.31
CA LEU A 114 -27.48 22.20 2.12
C LEU A 114 -28.97 22.50 2.35
N GLU A 115 -29.51 22.09 3.49
CA GLU A 115 -30.92 22.32 3.84
C GLU A 115 -31.24 23.81 4.00
N ASP A 116 -30.38 24.55 4.68
CA ASP A 116 -30.53 26.00 4.88
C ASP A 116 -30.46 26.74 3.54
N GLN A 117 -29.45 26.44 2.71
CA GLN A 117 -29.35 27.05 1.37
C GLN A 117 -30.56 26.70 0.48
N TYR A 118 -31.12 25.50 0.60
CA TYR A 118 -32.33 25.11 -0.15
C TYR A 118 -33.57 25.91 0.31
N LYS A 119 -33.74 26.10 1.62
CA LYS A 119 -34.83 26.92 2.18
C LYS A 119 -34.71 28.37 1.72
N ASP A 120 -33.52 28.94 1.80
CA ASP A 120 -33.26 30.31 1.39
C ASP A 120 -33.50 30.51 -0.11
N ALA A 121 -33.01 29.59 -0.95
CA ALA A 121 -33.26 29.60 -2.38
C ALA A 121 -34.75 29.42 -2.72
N GLY A 122 -35.48 28.62 -1.95
CA GLY A 122 -36.93 28.47 -2.08
C GLY A 122 -37.68 29.78 -1.79
N GLN A 123 -37.28 30.50 -0.74
CA GLN A 123 -37.83 31.81 -0.41
C GLN A 123 -37.51 32.83 -1.50
N GLU A 124 -36.26 32.89 -1.96
CA GLU A 124 -35.84 33.81 -3.03
C GLU A 124 -36.60 33.55 -4.33
N LEU A 125 -36.77 32.27 -4.70
CA LEU A 125 -37.56 31.88 -5.85
C LEU A 125 -39.01 32.37 -5.72
N LEU A 126 -39.63 32.16 -4.55
CA LEU A 126 -41.01 32.62 -4.30
C LEU A 126 -41.12 34.14 -4.39
N PHE A 127 -40.20 34.89 -3.79
CA PHE A 127 -40.18 36.35 -3.86
C PHE A 127 -40.03 36.85 -5.30
N ALA A 128 -39.10 36.26 -6.07
CA ALA A 128 -38.86 36.64 -7.45
C ALA A 128 -40.05 36.31 -8.36
N LEU A 129 -40.70 35.16 -8.18
CA LEU A 129 -41.90 34.77 -8.93
C LEU A 129 -43.11 35.63 -8.57
N THR A 130 -43.27 36.00 -7.29
CA THR A 130 -44.35 36.89 -6.84
C THR A 130 -44.18 38.29 -7.42
N ARG A 131 -42.96 38.83 -7.39
CA ARG A 131 -42.64 40.14 -7.98
C ARG A 131 -42.86 40.19 -9.49
N THR A 132 -42.70 39.07 -10.18
CA THR A 132 -42.92 38.95 -11.63
C THR A 132 -44.34 38.51 -12.01
N GLY A 133 -45.23 38.29 -11.04
CA GLY A 133 -46.60 37.83 -11.30
C GLY A 133 -46.69 36.39 -11.85
N LEU A 134 -45.62 35.61 -11.73
CA LEU A 134 -45.54 34.21 -12.21
C LEU A 134 -45.93 33.18 -11.14
N GLY A 135 -46.33 33.61 -9.95
CA GLY A 135 -46.58 32.74 -8.79
C GLY A 135 -47.66 31.67 -8.94
N GLN A 136 -48.43 31.64 -10.04
CA GLN A 136 -49.38 30.54 -10.36
C GLN A 136 -49.19 29.96 -11.77
N SER A 137 -48.01 30.17 -12.37
CA SER A 137 -47.73 29.74 -13.74
C SER A 137 -47.08 28.35 -13.80
N SER A 138 -47.12 27.72 -14.98
CA SER A 138 -46.30 26.55 -15.29
C SER A 138 -44.80 26.80 -15.05
N ALA A 139 -44.33 28.04 -15.22
CA ALA A 139 -42.96 28.43 -14.94
C ALA A 139 -42.60 28.29 -13.45
N MET A 140 -43.55 28.52 -12.51
CA MET A 140 -43.31 28.25 -11.09
C MET A 140 -43.00 26.78 -10.85
N ASN A 141 -43.84 25.89 -11.36
CA ASN A 141 -43.69 24.43 -11.16
C ASN A 141 -42.36 23.93 -11.73
N GLN A 142 -41.97 24.41 -12.93
CA GLN A 142 -40.69 24.05 -13.54
C GLN A 142 -39.50 24.53 -12.72
N ARG A 143 -39.57 25.74 -12.15
CA ARG A 143 -38.47 26.28 -11.32
C ARG A 143 -38.36 25.59 -9.98
N GLN A 144 -39.50 25.29 -9.35
CA GLN A 144 -39.52 24.50 -8.13
C GLN A 144 -38.94 23.10 -8.36
N ALA A 145 -39.33 22.43 -9.45
CA ALA A 145 -38.76 21.15 -9.82
C ALA A 145 -37.24 21.22 -10.00
N LYS A 146 -36.73 22.22 -10.75
CA LYS A 146 -35.29 22.43 -10.93
C LYS A 146 -34.55 22.66 -9.59
N LEU A 147 -35.17 23.40 -8.67
CA LEU A 147 -34.61 23.64 -7.34
C LEU A 147 -34.51 22.34 -6.54
N THR A 148 -35.58 21.54 -6.52
CA THR A 148 -35.62 20.22 -5.87
C THR A 148 -34.64 19.23 -6.50
N ASP A 149 -34.50 19.24 -7.83
CA ASP A 149 -33.51 18.41 -8.54
C ASP A 149 -32.09 18.80 -8.12
N THR A 150 -31.81 20.09 -8.02
CA THR A 150 -30.49 20.61 -7.60
C THR A 150 -30.19 20.20 -6.16
N TYR A 151 -31.16 20.29 -5.25
CA TYR A 151 -31.02 19.81 -3.87
C TYR A 151 -30.71 18.31 -3.80
N THR A 152 -31.45 17.51 -4.57
CA THR A 152 -31.26 16.05 -4.60
C THR A 152 -29.88 15.68 -5.14
N GLN A 153 -29.44 16.33 -6.23
CA GLN A 153 -28.12 16.12 -6.82
C GLN A 153 -27.00 16.56 -5.88
N ALA A 154 -27.15 17.71 -5.22
CA ALA A 154 -26.19 18.18 -4.24
C ALA A 154 -26.08 17.24 -3.03
N GLY A 155 -27.22 16.74 -2.53
CA GLY A 155 -27.25 15.75 -1.44
C GLY A 155 -26.53 14.46 -1.80
N GLN A 156 -26.75 13.93 -3.01
CA GLN A 156 -26.01 12.76 -3.51
C GLN A 156 -24.51 13.07 -3.63
N GLY A 157 -24.15 14.24 -4.17
CA GLY A 157 -22.75 14.67 -4.27
C GLY A 157 -22.03 14.79 -2.92
N ILE A 158 -22.73 15.22 -1.87
CA ILE A 158 -22.20 15.25 -0.49
C ILE A 158 -21.94 13.83 0.02
N VAL A 159 -22.87 12.89 -0.19
CA VAL A 159 -22.71 11.49 0.22
C VAL A 159 -21.54 10.82 -0.51
N ASP A 160 -21.43 11.03 -1.82
CA ASP A 160 -20.33 10.52 -2.63
C ASP A 160 -18.99 11.10 -2.18
N GLU A 161 -18.94 12.40 -1.89
CA GLU A 161 -17.76 13.06 -1.36
C GLU A 161 -17.36 12.52 0.02
N ALA A 162 -18.33 12.27 0.90
CA ALA A 162 -18.08 11.66 2.20
C ALA A 162 -17.45 10.26 2.05
N ALA A 163 -17.96 9.45 1.12
CA ALA A 163 -17.40 8.12 0.82
C ALA A 163 -16.00 8.21 0.21
N ARG A 164 -15.75 9.16 -0.71
CA ARG A 164 -14.41 9.42 -1.27
C ARG A 164 -13.41 9.79 -0.19
N ARG A 165 -13.78 10.71 0.71
CA ARG A 165 -12.93 11.13 1.84
C ARG A 165 -12.59 9.96 2.75
N LYS A 166 -13.58 9.14 3.13
CA LYS A 166 -13.35 7.92 3.89
C LYS A 166 -12.32 7.00 3.22
N ALA A 167 -12.48 6.73 1.93
CA ALA A 167 -11.55 5.89 1.18
C ALA A 167 -10.14 6.50 1.10
N GLN A 168 -10.02 7.82 0.93
CA GLN A 168 -8.75 8.54 0.94
C GLN A 168 -8.05 8.45 2.30
N THR A 169 -8.78 8.64 3.41
CA THR A 169 -8.22 8.50 4.76
C THR A 169 -7.76 7.06 5.01
N GLN A 170 -8.53 6.06 4.58
CA GLN A 170 -8.13 4.65 4.68
C GLN A 170 -6.85 4.38 3.89
N ALA A 171 -6.76 4.88 2.65
CA ALA A 171 -5.57 4.73 1.82
C ALA A 171 -4.35 5.40 2.46
N ALA A 172 -4.49 6.62 2.99
CA ALA A 172 -3.41 7.35 3.65
C ALA A 172 -2.91 6.63 4.92
N VAL A 173 -3.83 6.15 5.76
CA VAL A 173 -3.47 5.37 6.97
C VAL A 173 -2.75 4.08 6.59
N ASN A 174 -3.25 3.35 5.59
CA ASN A 174 -2.62 2.11 5.13
C ASN A 174 -1.24 2.36 4.52
N ALA A 175 -1.08 3.41 3.72
CA ALA A 175 0.21 3.79 3.16
C ALA A 175 1.22 4.10 4.28
N GLN A 176 0.81 4.86 5.31
CA GLN A 176 1.68 5.17 6.44
C GLN A 176 2.03 3.93 7.27
N ARG A 177 1.05 3.06 7.52
CA ARG A 177 1.27 1.78 8.21
C ARG A 177 2.30 0.93 7.47
N MET A 178 2.16 0.79 6.14
CA MET A 178 3.11 0.04 5.31
C MET A 178 4.50 0.66 5.32
N ALA A 179 4.61 2.00 5.27
CA ALA A 179 5.89 2.69 5.37
C ALA A 179 6.59 2.39 6.71
N LEU A 180 5.85 2.42 7.83
CA LEU A 180 6.37 2.05 9.14
C LEU A 180 6.77 0.58 9.24
N MET A 181 5.97 -0.33 8.67
CA MET A 181 6.30 -1.75 8.63
C MET A 181 7.57 -2.06 7.84
N ASN A 182 7.81 -1.33 6.75
CA ASN A 182 9.05 -1.42 5.98
C ASN A 182 10.23 -0.82 6.75
N GLN A 183 10.01 0.29 7.48
CA GLN A 183 11.04 0.89 8.34
C GLN A 183 11.43 -0.05 9.50
N ALA A 184 10.51 -0.87 10.00
CA ALA A 184 10.80 -1.88 11.01
C ALA A 184 11.81 -2.95 10.54
N GLU A 185 12.03 -3.13 9.23
CA GLU A 185 13.05 -4.06 8.70
C GLU A 185 14.48 -3.58 8.95
N GLY A 186 14.68 -2.25 8.93
CA GLY A 186 15.95 -1.61 9.22
C GLY A 186 16.12 -1.14 10.67
N ALA A 187 15.03 -1.10 11.44
CA ALA A 187 15.06 -0.64 12.82
C ALA A 187 15.63 -1.70 13.77
N HIS A 188 16.53 -1.27 14.67
CA HIS A 188 17.15 -2.17 15.64
C HIS A 188 16.34 -2.35 16.94
N ASP A 189 15.32 -1.53 17.19
CA ASP A 189 14.55 -1.51 18.45
C ASP A 189 13.02 -1.40 18.20
N PRO A 190 12.21 -2.37 18.69
CA PRO A 190 10.74 -2.29 18.67
C PRO A 190 10.13 -1.10 19.43
N SER A 191 10.78 -0.62 20.50
CA SER A 191 10.26 0.48 21.33
C SER A 191 10.28 1.81 20.59
N TYR A 192 11.33 2.04 19.80
CA TYR A 192 11.42 3.18 18.90
C TYR A 192 10.30 3.17 17.86
N MET A 193 10.03 2.00 17.25
CA MET A 193 8.94 1.85 16.28
C MET A 193 7.56 2.14 16.89
N ARG A 194 7.33 1.73 18.15
CA ARG A 194 6.10 2.07 18.87
C ARG A 194 5.93 3.57 19.05
N GLY A 195 6.96 4.28 19.51
CA GLY A 195 6.90 5.73 19.69
C GLY A 195 6.67 6.48 18.37
N LEU A 196 7.32 6.02 17.30
CA LEU A 196 7.13 6.57 15.96
C LEU A 196 5.70 6.32 15.44
N ALA A 197 5.18 5.10 15.60
CA ALA A 197 3.82 4.75 15.21
C ALA A 197 2.78 5.58 15.98
N GLN A 198 2.98 5.82 17.28
CA GLN A 198 2.11 6.68 18.09
C GLN A 198 2.10 8.13 17.59
N SER A 199 3.28 8.71 17.32
CA SER A 199 3.40 10.08 16.82
C SER A 199 2.71 10.26 15.46
N GLN A 200 3.00 9.36 14.51
CA GLN A 200 2.41 9.44 13.17
C GLN A 200 0.92 9.10 13.18
N GLY A 201 0.49 8.13 13.98
CA GLY A 201 -0.91 7.80 14.19
C GLY A 201 -1.69 8.98 14.77
N ALA A 202 -1.15 9.68 15.77
CA ALA A 202 -1.79 10.86 16.34
C ALA A 202 -1.97 11.99 15.31
N SER A 203 -0.97 12.20 14.44
CA SER A 203 -1.07 13.18 13.34
C SER A 203 -2.16 12.82 12.34
N LEU A 204 -2.26 11.55 11.94
CA LEU A 204 -3.29 11.07 11.01
C LEU A 204 -4.70 11.05 11.60
N ALA A 205 -4.81 10.87 12.92
CA ALA A 205 -6.08 10.90 13.63
C ALA A 205 -6.62 12.33 13.85
N ALA A 206 -5.82 13.36 13.55
CA ALA A 206 -6.25 14.74 13.72
C ALA A 206 -7.46 15.07 12.83
N PRO A 207 -8.44 15.85 13.36
CA PRO A 207 -9.59 16.28 12.58
C PRO A 207 -9.16 17.02 11.31
N GLN A 208 -9.66 16.57 10.16
CA GLN A 208 -9.43 17.25 8.88
C GLN A 208 -10.30 18.51 8.80
N SER A 209 -9.78 19.59 8.22
CA SER A 209 -10.58 20.79 8.00
C SER A 209 -11.73 20.50 7.03
N MET A 210 -12.93 20.96 7.38
CA MET A 210 -14.10 20.87 6.52
C MET A 210 -14.29 22.20 5.80
N SER A 211 -14.50 22.14 4.49
CA SER A 211 -14.81 23.32 3.68
C SER A 211 -16.32 23.52 3.63
N ASN A 212 -16.76 24.79 3.71
CA ASN A 212 -18.17 25.14 3.59
C ASN A 212 -18.73 24.78 2.21
N LEU A 213 -20.03 24.50 2.18
CA LEU A 213 -20.75 24.31 0.93
C LEU A 213 -20.82 25.66 0.20
N GLY A 214 -20.25 25.73 -1.01
CA GLY A 214 -20.40 26.90 -1.87
C GLY A 214 -21.86 27.12 -2.29
N ASP A 215 -22.18 28.28 -2.87
CA ASP A 215 -23.54 28.56 -3.35
C ASP A 215 -23.86 27.71 -4.59
N ILE A 216 -24.55 26.59 -4.36
CA ILE A 216 -24.96 25.61 -5.37
C ILE A 216 -26.30 25.96 -6.03
N PHE A 217 -27.11 26.83 -5.41
CA PHE A 217 -28.45 27.15 -5.90
C PHE A 217 -28.50 28.41 -6.78
N ALA A 218 -27.45 29.21 -6.84
CA ALA A 218 -27.32 30.34 -7.76
C ALA A 218 -27.72 29.99 -9.21
N THR A 219 -27.39 28.78 -9.70
CA THR A 219 -27.73 28.33 -11.05
C THR A 219 -29.21 27.92 -11.20
N ALA A 220 -29.86 27.48 -10.12
CA ALA A 220 -31.29 27.20 -10.12
C ALA A 220 -32.10 28.52 -10.17
N LEU A 221 -31.62 29.52 -9.44
CA LEU A 221 -32.18 30.87 -9.37
C LEU A 221 -31.90 31.73 -10.61
N SER A 222 -30.83 31.42 -11.36
CA SER A 222 -30.52 32.15 -12.59
C SER A 222 -31.59 31.96 -13.68
N GLY A 223 -31.93 33.05 -14.37
CA GLY A 223 -32.87 33.06 -15.49
C GLY A 223 -34.36 33.15 -15.11
N ILE A 224 -34.72 33.53 -13.88
CA ILE A 224 -36.12 33.85 -13.55
C ILE A 224 -36.65 34.99 -14.44
N THR A 225 -35.82 35.99 -14.74
CA THR A 225 -36.13 37.08 -15.68
C THR A 225 -36.40 36.57 -17.10
N SER A 226 -35.65 35.59 -17.59
CA SER A 226 -35.89 35.03 -18.93
C SER A 226 -37.13 34.15 -19.00
N ALA A 227 -37.51 33.48 -17.91
CA ALA A 227 -38.78 32.75 -17.82
C ALA A 227 -39.99 33.70 -17.90
N TYR A 228 -39.91 34.87 -17.26
CA TYR A 228 -40.94 35.91 -17.36
C TYR A 228 -41.20 36.38 -18.79
N ASP A 229 -40.14 36.64 -19.56
CA ASP A 229 -40.28 37.06 -20.96
C ASP A 229 -40.85 35.97 -21.88
N GLN A 230 -40.63 34.70 -21.54
CA GLN A 230 -41.24 33.58 -22.27
C GLN A 230 -42.72 33.41 -21.95
N GLU A 231 -43.09 33.53 -20.67
CA GLU A 231 -44.49 33.38 -20.25
C GLU A 231 -45.36 34.53 -20.78
N ARG A 232 -44.84 35.78 -20.82
CA ARG A 232 -45.53 36.89 -21.50
C ARG A 232 -45.70 36.66 -22.99
N ARG A 233 -44.71 36.07 -23.65
CA ARG A 233 -44.83 35.70 -25.07
C ARG A 233 -45.89 34.63 -25.29
N LYS A 234 -45.93 33.58 -24.45
CA LYS A 234 -46.96 32.54 -24.51
C LYS A 234 -48.36 33.12 -24.27
N GLN A 235 -48.51 34.00 -23.29
CA GLN A 235 -49.79 34.69 -23.02
C GLN A 235 -50.19 35.59 -24.19
N ALA A 236 -49.27 36.39 -24.75
CA ALA A 236 -49.55 37.23 -25.91
C ALA A 236 -49.97 36.42 -27.15
N ILE A 237 -49.35 35.25 -27.35
CA ILE A 237 -49.73 34.32 -28.42
C ILE A 237 -51.11 33.72 -28.14
N ALA A 238 -51.38 33.29 -26.91
CA ALA A 238 -52.67 32.75 -26.50
C ALA A 238 -53.80 33.79 -26.67
N ASP A 239 -53.57 35.05 -26.27
CA ASP A 239 -54.51 36.15 -26.45
C ASP A 239 -54.71 36.51 -27.93
N ARG A 240 -53.68 36.37 -28.76
CA ARG A 240 -53.80 36.53 -30.21
C ARG A 240 -54.64 35.42 -30.82
N MET A 241 -54.44 34.18 -30.41
CA MET A 241 -55.24 33.03 -30.84
C MET A 241 -56.70 33.17 -30.38
N LYS A 242 -56.93 33.59 -29.14
CA LYS A 242 -58.27 33.78 -28.58
C LYS A 242 -59.06 34.87 -29.31
N ARG A 243 -58.41 36.00 -29.62
CA ARG A 243 -58.99 37.11 -30.42
C ARG A 243 -59.20 36.73 -31.89
N GLY A 244 -58.25 36.00 -32.50
CA GLY A 244 -58.41 35.48 -33.86
C GLY A 244 -59.56 34.48 -33.98
N SER A 245 -59.80 33.68 -32.94
CA SER A 245 -60.93 32.75 -32.87
C SER A 245 -62.28 33.42 -32.59
N THR A 246 -62.31 34.62 -31.99
CA THR A 246 -63.55 35.39 -31.77
C THR A 246 -63.93 36.28 -32.94
N TYR A 247 -62.97 36.66 -33.80
CA TYR A 247 -63.20 37.50 -34.98
C TYR A 247 -63.11 36.76 -36.33
N GLY A 248 -63.01 35.43 -36.32
CA GLY A 248 -62.85 34.63 -37.53
C GLY A 248 -63.63 33.32 -37.46
N ILE A 249 -64.97 33.40 -37.54
CA ILE A 249 -65.92 32.45 -38.16
C ILE A 249 -67.27 33.19 -38.14
N GLY A 250 -67.60 33.83 -39.26
CA GLY A 250 -68.79 34.67 -39.42
C GLY A 250 -68.72 35.45 -40.73
N GLY A 251 -68.28 34.79 -41.79
CA GLY A 251 -68.02 35.39 -43.09
C GLY A 251 -68.20 34.39 -44.23
N GLU A 252 -69.18 33.48 -44.13
CA GLU A 252 -69.69 32.76 -45.30
C GLU A 252 -70.74 33.64 -45.99
N GLY A 253 -70.25 34.64 -46.72
CA GLY A 253 -71.02 35.27 -47.79
C GLY A 253 -70.98 34.38 -49.02
N ALA A 254 -71.89 33.41 -49.09
CA ALA A 254 -72.15 32.68 -50.32
C ALA A 254 -72.68 33.65 -51.39
N SER A 255 -71.83 34.02 -52.34
CA SER A 255 -72.26 34.59 -53.63
C SER A 255 -71.80 33.66 -54.74
N ASN A 256 -72.70 32.74 -55.10
CA ASN A 256 -72.65 32.03 -56.38
C ASN A 256 -72.87 33.08 -57.49
N ILE A 257 -71.80 33.48 -58.18
CA ILE A 257 -71.94 34.12 -59.48
C ILE A 257 -72.15 32.99 -60.49
N VAL A 258 -73.42 32.71 -60.77
CA VAL A 258 -73.87 31.91 -61.91
C VAL A 258 -73.64 32.76 -63.15
N GLY A 259 -72.70 32.36 -64.00
CA GLY A 259 -72.64 32.81 -65.37
C GLY A 259 -73.68 32.05 -66.20
N GLN A 260 -74.57 32.76 -66.89
CA GLN A 260 -75.19 32.30 -68.12
C GLN A 260 -75.81 33.48 -68.89
N SER A 261 -75.31 33.62 -70.14
CA SER A 261 -75.94 34.19 -71.34
C SER A 261 -76.17 35.70 -71.42
#